data_AF-A0A916BAX2-F1
#
_entry.id   AF-A0A916BAX2-F1
#
_cell.length_a   1.000
_cell.length_b   1.000
_cell.length_c   1.000
_cell.angle_alpha   90.00
_cell.angle_beta   90.00
_cell.angle_gamma   90.00
#
_symmetry.space_group_name_H-M   'P 1'
#
loop_
_entity.id
_entity.type
_entity.pdbx_description
1 polymer ?
#
loop_
_entity_poly.entity_id
_entity_poly.type
_entity_poly.pdbx_seq_one_letter_code
_entity_poly.pdbx_strand_id
1 'polypeptide(L)' 'MNKGVQEILIYVVVAISSLLVLGYAVHMLVGGLVSPETEQLLITVTCIVGVIAIGWMFWDVLQRRKGIK' A
#
# COMPACT_ATOMS: atom_id res chain seq x y z
N MET A 1 10.87 -23.79 -4.94
CA MET A 1 9.69 -22.97 -4.61
C MET A 1 8.85 -22.80 -5.87
N ASN A 2 7.52 -22.92 -5.81
CA ASN A 2 6.67 -22.71 -6.99
C ASN A 2 6.76 -21.24 -7.44
N LYS A 3 6.87 -20.97 -8.74
CA LYS A 3 7.10 -19.61 -9.27
C LYS A 3 6.00 -18.63 -8.82
N GLY A 4 4.74 -19.07 -8.79
CA GLY A 4 3.63 -18.24 -8.31
C GLY A 4 3.69 -17.90 -6.82
N VAL A 5 4.19 -18.82 -5.99
CA VAL A 5 4.35 -18.57 -4.53
C VAL A 5 5.45 -17.54 -4.29
N GLN A 6 6.57 -17.64 -5.01
CA GLN A 6 7.65 -16.66 -4.93
C GLN A 6 7.17 -15.26 -5.31
N GLU A 7 6.35 -15.16 -6.34
CA GLU A 7 5.83 -13.89 -6.83
C GLU A 7 4.88 -13.22 -5.81
N ILE A 8 3.94 -13.99 -5.23
CA ILE A 8 3.03 -13.50 -4.20
C ILE A 8 3.83 -13.00 -2.98
N LEU A 9 4.87 -13.73 -2.56
CA LEU A 9 5.72 -13.30 -1.45
C LEU A 9 6.38 -11.95 -1.73
N ILE A 10 6.91 -11.75 -2.95
CA ILE A 10 7.51 -10.47 -3.36
C ILE A 10 6.44 -9.37 -3.31
N TYR A 11 5.24 -9.60 -3.84
CA TYR A 11 4.17 -8.60 -3.82
C TYR A 11 3.72 -8.24 -2.41
N VAL A 12 3.61 -9.20 -1.51
CA VAL A 12 3.25 -8.94 -0.11
C VAL A 12 4.33 -8.09 0.57
N VAL A 13 5.61 -8.44 0.39
CA VAL A 13 6.73 -7.67 0.95
C VAL A 13 6.73 -6.23 0.44
N VAL A 14 6.55 -6.04 -0.88
CA VAL A 14 6.50 -4.71 -1.50
C VAL A 14 5.28 -3.93 -1.05
N ALA A 15 4.11 -4.55 -0.92
CA ALA A 15 2.90 -3.88 -0.45
C ALA A 15 3.07 -3.37 0.99
N ILE A 16 3.60 -4.21 1.89
CA ILE A 16 3.85 -3.84 3.29
C ILE A 16 4.88 -2.71 3.37
N SER A 17 6.02 -2.85 2.68
CA SER A 17 7.06 -1.82 2.72
C SER A 17 6.57 -0.49 2.14
N SER A 18 5.78 -0.52 1.07
CA SER A 18 5.19 0.68 0.47
C SER A 18 4.22 1.38 1.42
N LEU A 19 3.38 0.64 2.16
CA LEU A 19 2.47 1.21 3.15
C LEU A 19 3.21 1.82 4.34
N LEU A 20 4.27 1.17 4.82
CA LEU A 20 5.11 1.74 5.88
C LEU A 20 5.79 3.03 5.44
N VAL A 21 6.35 3.06 4.23
CA VAL A 21 6.95 4.26 3.65
C VAL A 21 5.91 5.36 3.47
N LEU A 22 4.71 5.03 3.01
CA LEU A 22 3.61 5.99 2.84
C LEU A 22 3.18 6.61 4.18
N GLY A 23 2.97 5.78 5.20
CA GLY A 23 2.61 6.26 6.53
C GLY A 23 3.71 7.14 7.14
N TYR A 24 4.97 6.72 7.01
CA TYR A 24 6.11 7.50 7.47
C TYR A 24 6.29 8.81 6.69
N ALA A 25 6.00 8.83 5.38
CA ALA A 25 6.04 10.04 4.58
C ALA A 25 4.99 11.06 5.07
N VAL A 26 3.78 10.61 5.43
CA VAL A 26 2.77 11.49 6.05
C VAL A 26 3.26 12.00 7.40
N HIS A 27 3.81 11.13 8.25
CA HIS A 27 4.42 11.53 9.52
C HIS A 27 5.51 12.60 9.34
N MET A 28 6.41 12.44 8.37
CA MET A 28 7.43 13.47 8.08
C MET A 28 6.84 14.75 7.50
N LEU A 29 5.73 14.67 6.77
CA LEU A 29 5.09 15.81 6.12
C LEU A 29 4.34 16.70 7.12
N VAL A 30 3.58 16.10 8.04
CA VAL A 30 2.70 16.84 8.96
C VAL A 30 3.08 16.69 10.44
N GLY A 31 4.11 15.92 10.75
CA GLY A 31 4.57 15.64 12.10
C GLY A 31 4.92 16.91 12.85
N GLY A 32 4.27 17.12 13.99
CA GLY A 32 4.43 18.33 14.81
C GLY A 32 3.82 19.61 14.22
N LEU A 33 3.21 19.55 13.03
CA LEU A 33 2.44 20.66 12.43
C LEU A 33 0.95 20.60 12.79
N VAL A 34 0.45 19.43 13.21
CA VAL A 34 -0.95 19.19 13.58
C VAL A 34 -1.05 18.49 14.94
N SER A 35 -2.26 18.39 15.49
CA SER A 35 -2.46 17.64 16.73
C SER A 35 -2.17 16.14 16.52
N PRO A 36 -1.73 15.40 17.56
CA PRO A 36 -1.42 13.97 17.44
C PRO A 36 -2.58 13.14 16.89
N GLU A 37 -3.82 13.49 17.25
CA GLU A 37 -5.03 12.80 16.76
C GLU A 37 -5.24 13.05 15.26
N THR A 38 -4.99 14.29 14.82
CA THR A 38 -5.13 14.68 13.41
C THR A 38 -4.05 13.99 12.56
N GLU A 39 -2.83 13.94 13.05
CA GLU A 39 -1.72 13.25 12.40
C GLU A 39 -2.03 11.75 12.21
N GLN A 40 -2.47 11.08 13.27
CA GLN A 40 -2.80 9.66 13.22
C GLN A 40 -3.98 9.38 12.29
N LEU A 41 -4.97 10.28 12.24
CA LEU A 41 -6.09 10.20 11.31
C LEU A 41 -5.63 10.35 9.86
N LEU A 42 -4.75 11.32 9.56
CA LEU A 42 -4.19 11.52 8.22
C LEU A 42 -3.36 10.31 7.76
N ILE A 43 -2.50 9.77 8.63
CA ILE A 43 -1.72 8.56 8.33
C ILE A 43 -2.67 7.39 8.03
N THR A 44 -3.68 7.18 8.88
CA THR A 44 -4.64 6.08 8.73
C THR A 44 -5.42 6.18 7.43
N VAL A 45 -6.00 7.34 7.13
CA VAL A 45 -6.75 7.58 5.89
C VAL A 45 -5.87 7.38 4.67
N THR A 46 -4.64 7.90 4.70
CA THR A 46 -3.70 7.77 3.58
C THR A 46 -3.29 6.31 3.36
N CYS A 47 -3.03 5.56 4.43
CA CYS A 47 -2.74 4.13 4.34
C CYS A 47 -3.94 3.32 3.82
N ILE A 48 -5.18 3.66 4.21
CA ILE A 48 -6.39 3.01 3.65
C ILE A 48 -6.49 3.25 2.15
N VAL A 49 -6.27 4.49 1.68
CA VAL A 49 -6.23 4.81 0.25
C VAL A 49 -5.13 4.01 -0.45
N GLY A 50 -3.94 3.90 0.17
CA GLY A 50 -2.84 3.07 -0.33
C GLY A 50 -3.21 1.60 -0.48
N VAL A 51 -3.88 1.02 0.52
CA VAL A 51 -4.36 -0.39 0.47
C VAL A 51 -5.35 -0.57 -0.68
N ILE A 52 -6.31 0.34 -0.85
CA ILE A 52 -7.29 0.30 -1.95
C ILE A 52 -6.58 0.36 -3.30
N ALA A 53 -5.61 1.27 -3.47
CA ALA A 53 -4.85 1.41 -4.71
C ALA A 53 -4.04 0.14 -5.03
N ILE A 54 -3.31 -0.41 -4.04
CA ILE A 54 -2.55 -1.65 -4.21
C ILE A 54 -3.48 -2.82 -4.54
N GLY A 55 -4.63 -2.93 -3.87
CA GLY A 55 -5.63 -3.97 -4.14
C GLY A 55 -6.18 -3.87 -5.57
N TRP A 56 -6.45 -2.65 -6.04
CA TRP A 56 -6.88 -2.40 -7.41
C TRP A 56 -5.80 -2.75 -8.45
N MET A 57 -4.55 -2.38 -8.19
CA MET A 57 -3.41 -2.76 -9.04
C MET A 57 -3.20 -4.28 -9.08
N PHE A 58 -3.33 -4.95 -7.94
CA PHE A 58 -3.25 -6.41 -7.88
C PHE A 58 -4.37 -7.06 -8.70
N TRP A 59 -5.60 -6.56 -8.58
CA TRP A 59 -6.73 -7.00 -9.39
C TRP A 59 -6.52 -6.77 -10.89
N ASP A 60 -6.02 -5.60 -11.28
CA ASP A 60 -5.67 -5.29 -12.67
C ASP A 60 -4.64 -6.27 -13.24
N VAL A 61 -3.58 -6.57 -12.47
CA VAL A 61 -2.58 -7.58 -12.85
C VAL A 61 -3.21 -8.96 -13.05
N LEU A 62 -4.14 -9.37 -12.18
CA LEU A 62 -4.85 -10.65 -12.33
C LEU A 62 -5.74 -10.68 -13.57
N GLN A 63 -6.44 -9.60 -13.88
CA GLN A 63 -7.29 -9.52 -15.09
C GLN A 63 -6.45 -9.61 -16.37
N ARG A 64 -5.34 -8.86 -16.44
CA ARG A 64 -4.43 -8.89 -17.59
C ARG A 64 -3.83 -10.28 -17.81
N ARG A 65 -3.55 -11.02 -16.73
CA ARG A 65 -3.08 -12.42 -16.81
C ARG A 65 -4.13 -13.40 -17.32
N LYS A 66 -5.41 -13.10 -17.11
CA LYS A 66 -6.52 -13.89 -17.65
C LYS A 66 -6.79 -13.60 -19.14
N GLY A 67 -6.03 -12.71 -19.77
CA GLY A 67 -6.23 -12.31 -21.17
C GLY A 67 -7.45 -11.41 -21.38
N ILE A 68 -8.06 -10.93 -20.31
CA ILE A 68 -9.14 -9.95 -20.35
C ILE A 68 -8.47 -8.59 -20.49
N LYS A 69 -8.56 -7.99 -21.69
CA LYS A 69 -8.04 -6.64 -21.99
C LYS A 69 -8.75 -5.59 -21.15
#